data_AF-A0A7J6QM73-F1
#
_entry.id   AF-A0A7J6QM73-F1
#
_cell.length_a   1.000
_cell.length_b   1.000
_cell.length_c   1.000
_cell.angle_alpha   90.00
_cell.angle_beta   90.00
_cell.angle_gamma   90.00
#
_symmetry.space_group_name_H-M   'P 1'
#
loop_
_entity.id
_entity.type
_entity.pdbx_description
1 polymer ?
#
loop_
_entity_poly.entity_id
_entity_poly.type
_entity_poly.pdbx_seq_one_letter_code
_entity_poly.pdbx_strand_id
1 'polypeptide(L)'
;LVVPSIILGGIAAFSLTTTKFLLLVRNQRIGLRHYRRYGSRLNVLVTGDPDLDSLVNFILEFFHPEKFGVKYDMIILVPHRPMPADGESFFYKLRERLTKTEIGRSAIGQLWFHHGTIMNSQDVRLIIGPDAGGGGGVATQHRPQCIWILPDTSSRVPEREDAENALRVLATKRAVENYKGVRIIACALRSADLFIAAGLRPWEVLCLHEWRATLLGASCRVPCFGTFVSNLVFAVEEDPALVSAFNWEDKLIAIDDQVEAAPDSVVPRMLRSPTMETLRRAGGP
;
A
#
# COMPACT_ATOMS: atom_id res chain seq x y z
N LEU A 1 37.67 14.91 -43.05
CA LEU A 1 36.76 15.39 -41.98
C LEU A 1 35.36 14.77 -42.05
N VAL A 2 34.79 14.53 -43.23
CA VAL A 2 33.42 13.98 -43.38
C VAL A 2 33.25 12.58 -42.75
N VAL A 3 34.19 11.66 -42.98
CA VAL A 3 34.12 10.28 -42.47
C VAL A 3 34.13 10.20 -40.93
N PRO A 4 35.06 10.84 -40.19
CA PRO A 4 35.04 10.77 -38.73
C PRO A 4 33.80 11.43 -38.11
N SER A 5 33.24 12.49 -38.72
CA SER A 5 32.00 13.12 -38.26
C SER A 5 30.78 12.20 -38.42
N ILE A 6 30.71 11.43 -39.51
CA ILE A 6 29.64 10.44 -39.74
C ILE A 6 29.75 9.30 -38.72
N ILE A 7 30.97 8.83 -38.44
CA ILE A 7 31.20 7.75 -37.47
C ILE A 7 30.79 8.21 -36.06
N LEU A 8 31.25 9.39 -35.62
CA LEU A 8 30.90 9.96 -34.31
C LEU A 8 29.39 10.24 -34.18
N GLY A 9 28.79 10.84 -35.21
CA GLY A 9 27.35 11.09 -35.25
C GLY A 9 26.53 9.79 -35.25
N GLY A 10 26.96 8.79 -36.00
CA GLY A 10 26.34 7.47 -36.07
C GLY A 10 26.38 6.73 -34.73
N ILE A 11 27.53 6.72 -34.04
CA ILE A 11 27.68 6.10 -32.72
C ILE A 11 26.79 6.80 -31.68
N ALA A 12 26.74 8.14 -31.69
CA ALA A 12 25.90 8.91 -30.77
C ALA A 12 24.40 8.64 -31.01
N ALA A 13 23.96 8.70 -32.27
CA ALA A 13 22.58 8.42 -32.65
C ALA A 13 22.18 6.98 -32.33
N PHE A 14 23.06 6.01 -32.60
CA PHE A 14 22.82 4.61 -32.29
C PHE A 14 22.74 4.37 -30.78
N SER A 15 23.61 4.98 -29.98
CA SER A 15 23.59 4.85 -28.52
C SER A 15 22.29 5.40 -27.89
N LEU A 16 21.85 6.59 -28.34
CA LEU A 16 20.58 7.19 -27.90
C LEU A 16 19.36 6.38 -28.33
N THR A 17 19.39 5.80 -29.52
CA THR A 17 18.26 5.02 -30.04
C THR A 17 18.19 3.64 -29.37
N THR A 18 19.33 3.00 -29.14
CA THR A 18 19.41 1.68 -28.51
C THR A 18 18.96 1.73 -27.05
N THR A 19 19.34 2.77 -26.31
CA THR A 19 18.88 2.97 -24.92
C THR A 19 17.36 3.16 -24.86
N LYS A 20 16.78 4.01 -25.72
CA LYS A 20 15.32 4.18 -25.81
C LYS A 20 14.61 2.88 -26.21
N PHE A 21 15.16 2.14 -27.17
CA PHE A 21 14.60 0.87 -27.62
C PHE A 21 14.66 -0.21 -26.53
N LEU A 22 15.78 -0.35 -25.83
CA LEU A 22 15.91 -1.29 -24.71
C LEU A 22 14.92 -0.98 -23.60
N LEU A 23 14.71 0.30 -23.29
CA LEU A 23 13.72 0.72 -22.30
C LEU A 23 12.28 0.39 -22.73
N LEU A 24 11.94 0.57 -24.00
CA LEU A 24 10.64 0.16 -24.55
C LEU A 24 10.43 -1.35 -24.49
N VAL A 25 11.41 -2.15 -24.92
CA VAL A 25 11.36 -3.61 -24.85
C VAL A 25 11.27 -4.09 -23.39
N ARG A 26 11.97 -3.43 -22.48
CA ARG A 26 11.94 -3.75 -21.04
C ARG A 26 10.58 -3.42 -20.42
N ASN A 27 9.98 -2.28 -20.76
CA ASN A 27 8.64 -1.91 -20.30
C ASN A 27 7.56 -2.85 -20.84
N GLN A 28 7.66 -3.28 -22.11
CA GLN A 28 6.77 -4.30 -22.65
C GLN A 28 6.86 -5.63 -21.89
N ARG A 29 8.06 -6.05 -21.46
CA ARG A 29 8.22 -7.31 -20.70
C ARG A 29 7.66 -7.26 -19.28
N ILE A 30 7.62 -6.09 -18.64
CA ILE A 30 7.19 -5.97 -17.24
C ILE A 30 5.65 -6.00 -17.13
N GLY A 31 4.89 -5.61 -18.16
CA GLY A 31 3.43 -5.54 -18.11
C GLY A 31 2.64 -6.71 -18.70
N LEU A 32 3.27 -7.63 -19.45
CA LEU A 32 2.58 -8.66 -20.26
C LEU A 32 2.54 -10.06 -19.63
N ARG A 33 3.13 -10.26 -18.44
CA ARG A 33 3.09 -11.57 -17.78
C ARG A 33 1.69 -11.80 -17.25
N HIS A 34 0.96 -12.79 -17.76
CA HIS A 34 -0.31 -13.19 -17.19
C HIS A 34 -0.07 -13.64 -15.74
N TYR A 35 -0.87 -13.14 -14.79
CA TYR A 35 -0.86 -13.70 -13.45
C TYR A 35 -1.25 -15.16 -13.58
N ARG A 36 -0.42 -16.05 -13.03
CA ARG A 36 -0.71 -17.48 -12.95
C ARG A 36 -0.77 -17.83 -11.48
N ARG A 37 -1.97 -18.11 -11.00
CA ARG A 37 -2.18 -18.47 -9.59
C ARG A 37 -1.34 -19.68 -9.19
N TYR A 38 -0.54 -19.53 -8.14
CA TYR A 38 0.27 -20.61 -7.62
C TYR A 38 -0.42 -21.33 -6.46
N GLY A 39 -1.09 -22.44 -6.76
CA GLY A 39 -1.72 -23.31 -5.76
C GLY A 39 -2.85 -22.64 -4.96
N SER A 40 -2.91 -22.90 -3.65
CA SER A 40 -3.96 -22.41 -2.74
C SER A 40 -3.72 -20.99 -2.22
N ARG A 41 -2.71 -20.27 -2.73
CA ARG A 41 -2.41 -18.92 -2.27
C ARG A 41 -3.58 -17.98 -2.49
N LEU A 42 -3.72 -17.07 -1.54
CA LEU A 42 -4.70 -16.00 -1.57
C LEU A 42 -4.11 -14.85 -2.38
N ASN A 43 -4.93 -14.21 -3.21
CA ASN A 43 -4.48 -13.12 -4.06
C ASN A 43 -5.19 -11.81 -3.72
N VAL A 44 -4.41 -10.74 -3.68
CA VAL A 44 -4.86 -9.37 -3.45
C VAL A 44 -4.51 -8.54 -4.67
N LEU A 45 -5.45 -7.73 -5.15
CA LEU A 45 -5.24 -6.80 -6.25
C LEU A 45 -5.07 -5.39 -5.67
N VAL A 46 -4.03 -4.69 -6.10
CA VAL A 46 -3.81 -3.28 -5.83
C VAL A 46 -3.91 -2.52 -7.14
N THR A 47 -4.78 -1.52 -7.19
CA THR A 47 -4.99 -0.66 -8.35
C THR A 47 -5.18 0.80 -7.92
N GLY A 48 -5.47 1.69 -8.87
CA GLY A 48 -5.45 3.14 -8.66
C GLY A 48 -4.22 3.77 -9.31
N ASP A 49 -3.80 4.93 -8.81
CA ASP A 49 -2.59 5.61 -9.27
C ASP A 49 -1.64 5.92 -8.09
N PRO A 50 -1.23 4.92 -7.28
CA PRO A 50 -0.47 5.18 -6.06
C PRO A 50 0.88 5.83 -6.36
N ASP A 51 1.28 6.80 -5.55
CA ASP A 51 2.65 7.30 -5.57
C ASP A 51 3.65 6.22 -5.12
N LEU A 52 4.92 6.43 -5.47
CA LEU A 52 5.98 5.45 -5.21
C LEU A 52 6.15 5.18 -3.71
N ASP A 53 6.10 6.23 -2.89
CA ASP A 53 6.27 6.15 -1.45
C ASP A 53 5.10 5.40 -0.80
N SER A 54 3.86 5.77 -1.13
CA SER A 54 2.68 5.08 -0.61
C SER A 54 2.63 3.61 -0.99
N LEU A 55 2.99 3.26 -2.23
CA LEU A 55 3.00 1.85 -2.66
C LEU A 55 4.09 1.04 -1.95
N VAL A 56 5.30 1.62 -1.77
CA VAL A 56 6.38 0.96 -1.02
C VAL A 56 5.93 0.71 0.42
N ASN A 57 5.45 1.74 1.11
CA ASN A 57 5.02 1.63 2.50
C ASN A 57 3.87 0.62 2.63
N PHE A 58 2.91 0.61 1.71
CA PHE A 58 1.85 -0.38 1.69
C PHE A 58 2.38 -1.81 1.56
N ILE A 59 3.34 -2.05 0.66
CA ILE A 59 3.92 -3.39 0.45
C ILE A 59 4.71 -3.83 1.70
N LEU A 60 5.53 -2.96 2.27
CA LEU A 60 6.32 -3.27 3.46
C LEU A 60 5.42 -3.60 4.65
N GLU A 61 4.36 -2.82 4.84
CA GLU A 61 3.38 -3.04 5.90
C GLU A 61 2.57 -4.33 5.69
N PHE A 62 2.19 -4.62 4.44
CA PHE A 62 1.37 -5.78 4.10
C PHE A 62 2.14 -7.10 4.24
N PHE A 63 3.42 -7.12 3.88
CA PHE A 63 4.29 -8.30 3.95
C PHE A 63 5.12 -8.36 5.24
N HIS A 64 4.80 -7.54 6.25
CA HIS A 64 5.50 -7.57 7.52
C HIS A 64 5.39 -8.96 8.18
N PRO A 65 6.52 -9.57 8.64
CA PRO A 65 6.57 -10.95 9.12
C PRO A 65 5.61 -11.23 10.28
N GLU A 66 5.34 -10.23 11.11
CA GLU A 66 4.48 -10.36 12.30
C GLU A 66 2.98 -10.36 11.99
N LYS A 67 2.56 -9.86 10.82
CA LYS A 67 1.14 -9.65 10.55
C LYS A 67 0.43 -10.88 10.02
N PHE A 68 1.08 -11.69 9.18
CA PHE A 68 0.40 -12.79 8.50
C PHE A 68 1.30 -14.02 8.27
N GLY A 69 0.94 -15.15 8.87
CA GLY A 69 1.53 -16.48 8.56
C GLY A 69 1.02 -17.11 7.25
N VAL A 70 0.15 -16.40 6.51
CA VAL A 70 -0.47 -16.88 5.28
C VAL A 70 0.26 -16.30 4.07
N LYS A 71 0.54 -17.12 3.06
CA LYS A 71 1.21 -16.69 1.83
C LYS A 71 0.20 -16.03 0.88
N TYR A 72 0.44 -14.76 0.56
CA TYR A 72 -0.38 -13.98 -0.36
C TYR A 72 0.40 -13.65 -1.63
N ASP A 73 -0.26 -13.73 -2.78
CA ASP A 73 0.27 -13.12 -4.00
C ASP A 73 -0.38 -11.74 -4.16
N MET A 74 0.42 -10.70 -4.41
CA MET A 74 -0.10 -9.34 -4.63
C MET A 74 0.08 -8.96 -6.10
N ILE A 75 -1.03 -8.63 -6.73
CA ILE A 75 -1.09 -8.18 -8.13
C ILE A 75 -1.21 -6.66 -8.11
N ILE A 76 -0.29 -5.97 -8.76
CA ILE A 76 -0.23 -4.51 -8.81
C ILE A 76 -0.55 -4.07 -10.23
N LEU A 77 -1.69 -3.41 -10.41
CA LEU A 77 -2.18 -2.86 -11.67
C LEU A 77 -2.08 -1.34 -11.63
N VAL A 78 -1.08 -0.78 -12.32
CA VAL A 78 -0.82 0.66 -12.36
C VAL A 78 -0.99 1.17 -13.80
N PRO A 79 -1.67 2.31 -14.00
CA PRO A 79 -1.86 2.90 -15.31
C PRO A 79 -0.52 3.22 -15.98
N HIS A 80 -0.53 3.26 -17.31
CA HIS A 80 0.67 3.62 -18.06
C HIS A 80 1.03 5.08 -17.76
N ARG A 81 2.12 5.30 -17.05
CA ARG A 81 2.68 6.63 -16.81
C ARG A 81 3.62 7.03 -17.94
N PRO A 82 3.66 8.31 -18.34
CA PRO A 82 4.68 8.78 -19.26
C PRO A 82 6.07 8.55 -18.66
N MET A 83 7.02 8.15 -19.50
CA MET A 83 8.38 7.88 -19.08
C MET A 83 9.00 9.16 -18.50
N PRO A 84 9.50 9.15 -17.25
CA PRO A 84 10.15 10.32 -16.67
C PRO A 84 11.48 10.62 -17.40
N ALA A 85 11.97 11.86 -17.28
CA ALA A 85 13.19 12.33 -17.93
C ALA A 85 14.43 11.47 -17.57
N ASP A 86 14.43 10.88 -16.38
CA ASP A 86 15.48 9.98 -15.87
C ASP A 86 15.56 8.65 -16.63
N GLY A 87 14.58 8.32 -17.49
CA GLY A 87 14.57 7.10 -18.29
C GLY A 87 14.26 5.82 -17.49
N GLU A 88 13.95 5.92 -16.21
CA GLU A 88 13.61 4.78 -15.36
C GLU A 88 12.10 4.56 -15.26
N SER A 89 11.66 3.31 -15.40
CA SER A 89 10.25 2.97 -15.25
C SER A 89 9.82 2.96 -13.78
N PHE A 90 8.54 3.27 -13.53
CA PHE A 90 7.96 3.25 -12.19
C PHE A 90 8.23 1.94 -11.45
N PHE A 91 8.05 0.79 -12.12
CA PHE A 91 8.32 -0.53 -11.55
C PHE A 91 9.80 -0.79 -11.27
N TYR A 92 10.72 -0.18 -12.03
CA TYR A 92 12.14 -0.27 -11.72
C TYR A 92 12.48 0.46 -10.42
N LYS A 93 12.04 1.72 -10.29
CA LYS A 93 12.20 2.52 -9.06
C LYS A 93 11.55 1.84 -7.85
N LEU A 94 10.37 1.26 -8.03
CA LEU A 94 9.67 0.48 -7.00
C LEU A 94 10.48 -0.73 -6.56
N ARG A 95 10.94 -1.54 -7.52
CA ARG A 95 11.74 -2.73 -7.21
C ARG A 95 13.07 -2.38 -6.56
N GLU A 96 13.73 -1.32 -7.01
CA GLU A 96 14.97 -0.84 -6.41
C GLU A 96 14.75 -0.47 -4.93
N ARG A 97 13.71 0.31 -4.61
CA ARG A 97 13.37 0.67 -3.23
C ARG A 97 13.02 -0.54 -2.36
N LEU A 98 12.22 -1.47 -2.88
CA LEU A 98 11.90 -2.71 -2.15
C LEU A 98 13.13 -3.59 -1.91
N THR A 99 14.14 -3.54 -2.79
CA THR A 99 15.37 -4.32 -2.62
C THR A 99 16.28 -3.75 -1.52
N LYS A 100 16.08 -2.49 -1.11
CA LYS A 100 16.86 -1.88 -0.01
C LYS A 100 16.47 -2.46 1.35
N THR A 101 15.19 -2.80 1.53
CA THR A 101 14.63 -3.40 2.75
C THR A 101 14.65 -4.94 2.72
N GLU A 102 14.85 -5.59 3.85
CA GLU A 102 14.83 -7.06 3.93
C GLU A 102 13.45 -7.65 3.63
N ILE A 103 12.39 -7.05 4.20
CA ILE A 103 10.99 -7.42 3.97
C ILE A 103 10.66 -7.34 2.48
N GLY A 104 11.06 -6.25 1.82
CA GLY A 104 10.82 -6.05 0.39
C GLY A 104 11.52 -7.09 -0.49
N ARG A 105 12.72 -7.58 -0.12
CA ARG A 105 13.41 -8.66 -0.87
C ARG A 105 12.61 -9.96 -0.85
N SER A 106 12.03 -10.32 0.30
CA SER A 106 11.16 -11.49 0.44
C SER A 106 9.84 -11.31 -0.34
N ALA A 107 9.28 -10.10 -0.32
CA ALA A 107 8.04 -9.77 -0.99
C ALA A 107 8.13 -9.84 -2.52
N ILE A 108 9.27 -9.46 -3.14
CA ILE A 108 9.44 -9.41 -4.61
C ILE A 108 9.04 -10.71 -5.31
N GLY A 109 9.27 -11.88 -4.69
CA GLY A 109 8.85 -13.17 -5.26
C GLY A 109 7.34 -13.41 -5.31
N GLN A 110 6.57 -12.59 -4.61
CA GLN A 110 5.11 -12.66 -4.46
C GLN A 110 4.38 -11.50 -5.15
N LEU A 111 5.13 -10.54 -5.72
CA LEU A 111 4.60 -9.37 -6.42
C LEU A 111 4.48 -9.63 -7.93
N TRP A 112 3.33 -9.32 -8.49
CA TRP A 112 3.04 -9.40 -9.92
C TRP A 112 2.69 -8.01 -10.45
N PHE A 113 3.54 -7.47 -11.31
CA PHE A 113 3.36 -6.13 -11.87
C PHE A 113 2.65 -6.19 -13.22
N HIS A 114 1.64 -5.35 -13.40
CA HIS A 114 0.91 -5.18 -14.65
C HIS A 114 0.74 -3.70 -14.97
N HIS A 115 1.03 -3.36 -16.23
CA HIS A 115 0.66 -2.06 -16.79
C HIS A 115 -0.76 -2.16 -17.32
N GLY A 116 -1.62 -1.25 -16.88
CA GLY A 116 -3.01 -1.20 -17.33
C GLY A 116 -3.91 -0.45 -16.35
N THR A 117 -5.18 -0.37 -16.70
CA THR A 117 -6.18 0.32 -15.89
C THR A 117 -7.38 -0.58 -15.68
N ILE A 118 -7.94 -0.54 -14.47
CA ILE A 118 -9.17 -1.28 -14.15
C ILE A 118 -10.38 -0.80 -14.97
N MET A 119 -10.29 0.39 -15.55
CA MET A 119 -11.31 0.92 -16.45
C MET A 119 -11.35 0.16 -17.78
N ASN A 120 -10.23 -0.45 -18.19
CA ASN A 120 -10.15 -1.21 -19.43
C ASN A 120 -10.57 -2.67 -19.18
N SER A 121 -11.64 -3.09 -19.84
CA SER A 121 -12.17 -4.46 -19.73
C SER A 121 -11.17 -5.54 -20.16
N GLN A 122 -10.21 -5.24 -21.04
CA GLN A 122 -9.18 -6.19 -21.45
C GLN A 122 -8.18 -6.45 -20.33
N ASP A 123 -7.67 -5.39 -19.68
CA ASP A 123 -6.72 -5.47 -18.57
C ASP A 123 -7.35 -6.20 -17.37
N VAL A 124 -8.63 -5.92 -17.12
CA VAL A 124 -9.43 -6.64 -16.12
C VAL A 124 -9.51 -8.13 -16.43
N ARG A 125 -9.75 -8.51 -17.69
CA ARG A 125 -9.82 -9.93 -18.09
C ARG A 125 -8.46 -10.63 -17.98
N LEU A 126 -7.35 -9.92 -18.15
CA LEU A 126 -6.02 -10.49 -17.96
C LEU A 126 -5.73 -10.86 -16.50
N ILE A 127 -6.39 -10.17 -15.55
CA ILE A 127 -6.11 -10.31 -14.11
C ILE A 127 -7.22 -11.10 -13.39
N ILE A 128 -8.48 -10.83 -13.73
CA ILE A 128 -9.70 -11.36 -13.08
C ILE A 128 -10.47 -12.29 -14.04
N GLY A 129 -9.97 -12.55 -15.25
CA GLY A 129 -10.64 -13.41 -16.23
C GLY A 129 -10.44 -14.91 -15.99
N PRO A 130 -11.19 -15.74 -16.72
CA PRO A 130 -10.94 -17.18 -16.80
C PRO A 130 -9.60 -17.43 -17.49
N ASP A 131 -8.81 -18.38 -16.99
CA ASP A 131 -7.52 -18.76 -17.57
C ASP A 131 -7.66 -19.05 -19.07
N ALA A 132 -7.03 -18.24 -19.92
CA ALA A 132 -7.00 -18.44 -21.37
C ALA A 132 -5.94 -19.49 -21.81
N GLY A 133 -5.32 -20.20 -20.85
CA GLY A 133 -4.37 -21.28 -21.11
C GLY A 133 -5.10 -22.59 -21.36
N GLY A 134 -5.11 -23.04 -22.61
CA GLY A 134 -5.82 -24.23 -23.06
C GLY A 134 -5.38 -25.57 -22.46
N GLY A 135 -6.26 -26.56 -22.60
CA GLY A 135 -5.97 -27.99 -22.44
C GLY A 135 -6.59 -28.65 -21.20
N GLY A 136 -7.87 -29.00 -21.27
CA GLY A 136 -8.43 -30.17 -20.56
C GLY A 136 -8.38 -30.23 -19.03
N GLY A 137 -8.09 -29.13 -18.33
CA GLY A 137 -8.08 -29.05 -16.87
C GLY A 137 -8.96 -27.91 -16.38
N VAL A 138 -9.68 -28.14 -15.29
CA VAL A 138 -10.60 -27.21 -14.60
C VAL A 138 -10.12 -25.75 -14.69
N ALA A 139 -10.90 -24.88 -15.32
CA ALA A 139 -10.59 -23.45 -15.47
C ALA A 139 -10.45 -22.78 -14.08
N THR A 140 -9.22 -22.55 -13.63
CA THR A 140 -8.95 -21.92 -12.33
C THR A 140 -9.07 -20.40 -12.41
N GLN A 141 -10.32 -19.92 -12.49
CA GLN A 141 -10.64 -18.50 -12.52
C GLN A 141 -9.92 -17.72 -11.40
N HIS A 142 -9.14 -16.71 -11.78
CA HIS A 142 -8.33 -15.92 -10.86
C HIS A 142 -9.22 -14.89 -10.16
N ARG A 143 -9.78 -15.28 -9.00
CA ARG A 143 -10.65 -14.41 -8.21
C ARG A 143 -9.84 -13.75 -7.08
N PRO A 144 -9.59 -12.42 -7.11
CA PRO A 144 -8.96 -11.72 -5.99
C PRO A 144 -9.88 -11.75 -4.77
N GLN A 145 -9.31 -11.89 -3.58
CA GLN A 145 -10.08 -11.84 -2.33
C GLN A 145 -10.37 -10.41 -1.88
N CYS A 146 -9.38 -9.54 -2.07
CA CYS A 146 -9.45 -8.14 -1.71
C CYS A 146 -8.87 -7.30 -2.84
N ILE A 147 -9.49 -6.15 -3.10
CA ILE A 147 -9.04 -5.16 -4.07
C ILE A 147 -8.83 -3.84 -3.35
N TRP A 148 -7.60 -3.33 -3.40
CA TRP A 148 -7.22 -2.03 -2.87
C TRP A 148 -7.16 -1.02 -3.99
N ILE A 149 -7.83 0.11 -3.82
CA ILE A 149 -7.76 1.25 -4.74
C ILE A 149 -7.03 2.37 -4.01
N LEU A 150 -5.78 2.61 -4.42
CA LEU A 150 -4.88 3.56 -3.78
C LEU A 150 -4.78 4.86 -4.62
N PRO A 151 -4.90 6.04 -3.99
CA PRO A 151 -4.77 7.32 -4.67
C PRO A 151 -3.31 7.74 -4.83
N ASP A 152 -3.06 8.68 -5.74
CA ASP A 152 -1.84 9.48 -5.72
C ASP A 152 -1.87 10.48 -4.54
N THR A 153 -1.14 10.20 -3.46
CA THR A 153 -1.09 11.11 -2.31
C THR A 153 -0.37 12.43 -2.58
N SER A 154 0.35 12.52 -3.71
CA SER A 154 1.07 13.71 -4.17
C SER A 154 0.28 14.55 -5.18
N SER A 155 -0.96 14.16 -5.49
CA SER A 155 -1.81 14.87 -6.45
C SER A 155 -2.07 16.32 -6.04
N ARG A 156 -1.95 17.24 -7.01
CA ARG A 156 -2.20 18.68 -6.81
C ARG A 156 -3.68 19.01 -6.63
N VAL A 157 -4.56 18.17 -7.15
CA VAL A 157 -6.01 18.37 -7.11
C VAL A 157 -6.64 17.09 -6.54
N PRO A 158 -6.70 16.98 -5.20
CA PRO A 158 -7.10 15.73 -4.55
C PRO A 158 -8.57 15.37 -4.81
N GLU A 159 -9.45 16.35 -5.02
CA GLU A 159 -10.86 16.11 -5.32
C GLU A 159 -11.05 15.44 -6.69
N ARG A 160 -10.19 15.78 -7.66
CA ARG A 160 -10.16 15.12 -8.97
C ARG A 160 -9.68 13.68 -8.85
N GLU A 161 -8.64 13.45 -8.05
CA GLU A 161 -8.11 12.10 -7.81
C GLU A 161 -9.15 11.21 -7.11
N ASP A 162 -9.89 11.75 -6.14
CA ASP A 162 -11.01 11.06 -5.50
C ASP A 162 -12.13 10.71 -6.50
N ALA A 163 -12.49 11.63 -7.40
CA ALA A 163 -13.47 11.37 -8.44
C ALA A 163 -12.99 10.27 -9.42
N GLU A 164 -11.73 10.31 -9.85
CA GLU A 164 -11.14 9.26 -10.71
C GLU A 164 -11.09 7.91 -9.99
N ASN A 165 -10.76 7.87 -8.71
CA ASN A 165 -10.78 6.64 -7.91
C ASN A 165 -12.20 6.12 -7.67
N ALA A 166 -13.20 6.99 -7.49
CA ALA A 166 -14.60 6.58 -7.43
C ALA A 166 -15.07 5.94 -8.74
N LEU A 167 -14.61 6.44 -9.90
CA LEU A 167 -14.86 5.77 -11.19
C LEU A 167 -14.18 4.41 -11.27
N ARG A 168 -12.94 4.28 -10.76
CA ARG A 168 -12.23 2.99 -10.67
C ARG A 168 -12.97 1.98 -9.78
N VAL A 169 -13.59 2.43 -8.69
CA VAL A 169 -14.47 1.61 -7.84
C VAL A 169 -15.67 1.09 -8.64
N LEU A 170 -16.37 1.96 -9.38
CA LEU A 170 -17.50 1.56 -10.21
C LEU A 170 -17.10 0.53 -11.27
N ALA A 171 -15.97 0.75 -11.95
CA ALA A 171 -15.43 -0.20 -12.92
C ALA A 171 -15.05 -1.55 -12.26
N THR A 172 -14.46 -1.51 -11.08
CA THR A 172 -14.11 -2.71 -10.30
C THR A 172 -15.37 -3.48 -9.92
N LYS A 173 -16.41 -2.81 -9.45
CA LYS A 173 -17.68 -3.46 -9.11
C LYS A 173 -18.32 -4.13 -10.31
N ARG A 174 -18.34 -3.46 -11.46
CA ARG A 174 -18.84 -4.05 -12.70
C ARG A 174 -18.00 -5.27 -13.13
N ALA A 175 -16.69 -5.18 -12.99
CA ALA A 175 -15.79 -6.30 -13.28
C ALA A 175 -16.02 -7.51 -12.35
N VAL A 176 -16.40 -7.23 -11.11
CA VAL A 176 -16.47 -8.22 -10.03
C VAL A 176 -17.90 -8.67 -9.73
N GLU A 177 -18.90 -8.14 -10.43
CA GLU A 177 -20.34 -8.40 -10.21
C GLU A 177 -20.69 -9.89 -10.16
N ASN A 178 -20.01 -10.71 -10.97
CA ASN A 178 -20.19 -12.16 -11.03
C ASN A 178 -19.53 -12.95 -9.87
N TYR A 179 -18.68 -12.30 -9.05
CA TYR A 179 -17.90 -12.96 -8.01
C TYR A 179 -18.38 -12.58 -6.60
N LYS A 180 -19.04 -13.52 -5.91
CA LYS A 180 -19.57 -13.30 -4.56
C LYS A 180 -18.51 -13.33 -3.48
N GLY A 181 -18.29 -12.21 -2.78
CA GLY A 181 -17.43 -12.13 -1.59
C GLY A 181 -16.03 -11.58 -1.84
N VAL A 182 -15.85 -10.79 -2.89
CA VAL A 182 -14.65 -9.96 -3.06
C VAL A 182 -14.85 -8.68 -2.26
N ARG A 183 -13.87 -8.32 -1.42
CA ARG A 183 -13.90 -7.05 -0.68
C ARG A 183 -13.17 -5.98 -1.47
N ILE A 184 -13.78 -4.81 -1.60
CA ILE A 184 -13.15 -3.63 -2.21
C ILE A 184 -12.87 -2.65 -1.07
N ILE A 185 -11.64 -2.16 -0.99
CA ILE A 185 -11.23 -1.12 -0.05
C ILE A 185 -10.65 0.01 -0.88
N ALA A 186 -11.19 1.21 -0.71
CA ALA A 186 -10.73 2.40 -1.42
C ALA A 186 -10.16 3.42 -0.44
N CYS A 187 -9.10 4.09 -0.84
CA CYS A 187 -8.50 5.17 -0.07
C CYS A 187 -8.86 6.51 -0.73
N ALA A 188 -9.47 7.40 0.06
CA ALA A 188 -9.89 8.73 -0.34
C ALA A 188 -8.94 9.77 0.24
N LEU A 189 -8.61 10.80 -0.54
CA LEU A 189 -7.78 11.91 -0.09
C LEU A 189 -8.57 12.90 0.74
N ARG A 190 -9.78 13.29 0.32
CA ARG A 190 -10.57 14.40 0.89
C ARG A 190 -11.91 13.98 1.49
N SER A 191 -12.74 13.27 0.73
CA SER A 191 -14.12 12.95 1.13
C SER A 191 -14.47 11.50 0.82
N ALA A 192 -15.12 10.84 1.78
CA ALA A 192 -15.65 9.49 1.60
C ALA A 192 -16.97 9.45 0.79
N ASP A 193 -17.66 10.58 0.63
CA ASP A 193 -19.03 10.62 0.10
C ASP A 193 -19.12 10.10 -1.33
N LEU A 194 -18.13 10.42 -2.17
CA LEU A 194 -18.07 9.95 -3.55
C LEU A 194 -17.94 8.42 -3.63
N PHE A 195 -17.22 7.82 -2.69
CA PHE A 195 -17.01 6.38 -2.62
C PHE A 195 -18.25 5.66 -2.07
N ILE A 196 -18.94 6.28 -1.11
CA ILE A 196 -20.22 5.79 -0.59
C ILE A 196 -21.30 5.88 -1.68
N ALA A 197 -21.32 6.95 -2.46
CA ALA A 197 -22.20 7.10 -3.62
C ALA A 197 -21.89 6.08 -4.74
N ALA A 198 -20.60 5.71 -4.92
CA ALA A 198 -20.19 4.58 -5.76
C ALA A 198 -20.61 3.21 -5.16
N GLY A 199 -21.23 3.22 -3.98
CA GLY A 199 -21.86 2.10 -3.29
C GLY A 199 -20.93 1.34 -2.35
N LEU A 200 -19.76 1.88 -1.99
CA LEU A 200 -18.95 1.29 -0.92
C LEU A 200 -19.59 1.57 0.43
N ARG A 201 -19.34 0.68 1.39
CA ARG A 201 -19.80 0.89 2.76
C ARG A 201 -18.80 1.82 3.48
N PRO A 202 -19.21 2.57 4.51
CA PRO A 202 -18.31 3.51 5.18
C PRO A 202 -17.02 2.88 5.71
N TRP A 203 -17.06 1.62 6.17
CA TRP A 203 -15.87 0.88 6.64
C TRP A 203 -15.02 0.28 5.51
N GLU A 204 -15.44 0.40 4.26
CA GLU A 204 -14.67 0.02 3.06
C GLU A 204 -13.92 1.22 2.46
N VAL A 205 -14.07 2.40 3.05
CA VAL A 205 -13.44 3.65 2.61
C VAL A 205 -12.50 4.15 3.70
N LEU A 206 -11.24 4.34 3.33
CA LEU A 206 -10.23 4.97 4.18
C LEU A 206 -10.03 6.41 3.74
N CYS A 207 -10.63 7.38 4.43
CA CYS A 207 -10.40 8.79 4.14
C CYS A 207 -9.17 9.33 4.89
N LEU A 208 -8.10 9.68 4.18
CA LEU A 208 -6.86 10.18 4.76
C LEU A 208 -7.03 11.54 5.43
N HIS A 209 -7.83 12.44 4.85
CA HIS A 209 -8.05 13.77 5.45
C HIS A 209 -8.82 13.67 6.77
N GLU A 210 -9.91 12.90 6.80
CA GLU A 210 -10.70 12.66 8.02
C GLU A 210 -9.86 11.96 9.09
N TRP A 211 -9.07 10.95 8.70
CA TRP A 211 -8.19 10.24 9.62
C TRP A 211 -7.15 11.18 10.24
N ARG A 212 -6.46 11.98 9.41
CA ARG A 212 -5.46 12.97 9.89
C ARG A 212 -6.09 14.02 10.79
N ALA A 213 -7.23 14.59 10.39
CA ALA A 213 -7.95 15.59 11.18
C ALA A 213 -8.41 15.02 12.54
N THR A 214 -8.87 13.77 12.55
CA THR A 214 -9.28 13.07 13.78
C THR A 214 -8.10 12.85 14.71
N LEU A 215 -6.96 12.38 14.21
CA LEU A 215 -5.77 12.19 15.03
C LEU A 215 -5.23 13.51 15.60
N LEU A 216 -5.23 14.59 14.80
CA LEU A 216 -4.82 15.91 15.25
C LEU A 216 -5.78 16.48 16.31
N GLY A 217 -7.09 16.38 16.07
CA GLY A 217 -8.11 16.84 17.01
C GLY A 217 -8.09 16.07 18.33
N ALA A 218 -7.89 14.75 18.28
CA ALA A 218 -7.72 13.93 19.48
C ALA A 218 -6.40 14.25 20.21
N SER A 219 -5.35 14.60 19.47
CA SER A 219 -4.07 15.02 20.06
C SER A 219 -4.16 16.33 20.84
N CYS A 220 -5.15 17.19 20.55
CA CYS A 220 -5.43 18.38 21.36
C CYS A 220 -6.00 18.05 22.75
N ARG A 221 -6.62 16.87 22.93
CA ARG A 221 -7.14 16.41 24.22
C ARG A 221 -6.12 15.60 24.99
N VAL A 222 -5.41 14.72 24.28
CA VAL A 222 -4.38 13.85 24.83
C VAL A 222 -3.12 14.05 24.00
N PRO A 223 -2.09 14.73 24.54
CA PRO A 223 -0.82 14.88 23.86
C PRO A 223 -0.28 13.53 23.37
N CYS A 224 0.34 13.52 22.19
CA CYS A 224 0.92 12.32 21.57
C CYS A 224 -0.05 11.20 21.20
N PHE A 225 -1.37 11.42 21.27
CA PHE A 225 -2.37 10.40 20.89
C PHE A 225 -2.19 9.89 19.45
N GLY A 226 -1.91 10.79 18.49
CA GLY A 226 -1.65 10.40 17.10
C GLY A 226 -0.46 9.44 16.94
N THR A 227 0.61 9.66 17.70
CA THR A 227 1.78 8.77 17.71
C THR A 227 1.45 7.42 18.34
N PHE A 228 0.72 7.43 19.46
CA PHE A 228 0.27 6.21 20.12
C PHE A 228 -0.58 5.33 19.18
N VAL A 229 -1.59 5.91 18.52
CA VAL A 229 -2.44 5.16 17.57
C VAL A 229 -1.64 4.67 16.38
N SER A 230 -0.72 5.47 15.85
CA SER A 230 0.15 5.05 14.74
C SER A 230 0.96 3.81 15.12
N ASN A 231 1.53 3.77 16.32
CA ASN A 231 2.32 2.63 16.81
C ASN A 231 1.48 1.36 17.04
N LEU A 232 0.14 1.47 17.18
CA LEU A 232 -0.75 0.30 17.27
C LEU A 232 -1.09 -0.28 15.89
N VAL A 233 -1.14 0.56 14.86
CA VAL A 233 -1.59 0.17 13.52
C VAL A 233 -0.43 -0.29 12.65
N PHE A 234 0.70 0.42 12.75
CA PHE A 234 1.89 0.15 11.96
C PHE A 234 2.80 -0.83 12.70
N ALA A 235 3.25 -1.86 11.98
CA ALA A 235 4.31 -2.71 12.48
C ALA A 235 5.63 -1.92 12.39
N VAL A 236 6.29 -1.76 13.53
CA VAL A 236 7.57 -1.07 13.64
C VAL A 236 8.62 -2.14 13.84
N GLU A 237 9.63 -2.16 12.97
CA GLU A 237 10.81 -3.00 13.18
C GLU A 237 11.56 -2.45 14.40
N GLU A 238 11.75 -3.29 15.42
CA GLU A 238 12.51 -2.90 16.62
C GLU A 238 13.97 -2.69 16.23
N ASP A 239 14.43 -1.43 16.21
CA ASP A 239 15.85 -1.15 16.11
C ASP A 239 16.51 -1.42 17.47
N PRO A 240 17.39 -2.43 17.60
CA PRO A 240 18.04 -2.76 18.86
C PRO A 240 18.87 -1.59 19.41
N ALA A 241 19.30 -0.64 18.56
CA ALA A 241 19.97 0.58 18.99
C ALA A 241 19.02 1.58 19.68
N LEU A 242 17.75 1.66 19.25
CA LEU A 242 16.74 2.49 19.91
C LEU A 242 16.24 1.85 21.20
N VAL A 243 16.06 0.52 21.22
CA VAL A 243 15.66 -0.22 22.43
C VAL A 243 16.73 -0.11 23.53
N SER A 244 18.02 -0.16 23.16
CA SER A 244 19.11 0.02 24.13
C SER A 244 19.33 1.48 24.56
N ALA A 245 18.93 2.46 23.74
CA ALA A 245 18.98 3.89 24.09
C ALA A 245 17.76 4.36 24.91
N PHE A 246 16.61 3.68 24.81
CA PHE A 246 15.39 3.98 25.56
C PHE A 246 15.34 3.16 26.85
N ASN A 247 16.02 3.64 27.89
CA ASN A 247 15.89 3.08 29.24
C ASN A 247 14.52 3.49 29.83
N TRP A 248 13.50 2.66 29.62
CA TRP A 248 12.15 2.90 30.11
C TRP A 248 12.08 2.94 31.65
N GLU A 249 13.01 2.25 32.32
CA GLU A 249 13.15 2.20 33.78
C GLU A 249 13.49 3.58 34.37
N ASP A 250 14.44 4.31 33.77
CA ASP A 250 14.84 5.64 34.25
C ASP A 250 13.73 6.70 34.05
N LYS A 251 12.92 6.56 32.99
CA LYS A 251 11.79 7.47 32.74
C LYS A 251 10.56 7.15 33.59
N LEU A 252 10.34 5.90 33.97
CA LEU A 252 9.27 5.53 34.90
C LEU A 252 9.58 6.05 36.31
N ILE A 253 10.84 5.98 36.75
CA ILE A 253 11.30 6.57 38.02
C ILE A 253 11.17 8.11 37.99
N ALA A 254 11.55 8.75 36.88
CA ALA A 254 11.42 10.21 36.73
C ALA A 254 9.96 10.70 36.65
N ILE A 255 9.03 9.87 36.15
CA ILE A 255 7.60 10.21 36.13
C ILE A 255 6.97 10.00 37.51
N ASP A 256 7.39 8.98 38.27
CA ASP A 256 6.94 8.79 39.67
C ASP A 256 7.42 9.93 40.57
N ASP A 257 8.69 10.35 40.45
CA ASP A 257 9.26 11.49 41.19
C ASP A 257 8.58 12.83 40.86
N GLN A 258 8.09 13.03 39.63
CA GLN A 258 7.34 14.23 39.26
C GLN A 258 5.87 14.20 39.68
N VAL A 259 5.31 13.02 39.92
CA VAL A 259 3.93 12.86 40.41
C VAL A 259 3.83 13.09 41.92
N GLU A 260 4.87 12.81 42.71
CA GLU A 260 4.91 13.14 44.14
C GLU A 260 5.20 14.64 44.43
N ALA A 261 5.81 15.37 43.48
CA ALA A 261 6.17 16.78 43.67
C ALA A 261 5.06 17.78 43.28
N ALA A 262 3.94 17.34 42.73
CA ALA A 262 2.82 18.19 42.35
C ALA A 262 1.70 18.14 43.41
N PRO A 263 1.56 19.17 44.27
CA PRO A 263 0.35 19.28 45.10
C PRO A 263 -0.83 19.58 44.18
N ASP A 264 -1.81 18.67 44.17
CA ASP A 264 -3.17 18.87 43.68
C ASP A 264 -3.32 19.58 42.32
N SER A 265 -3.01 18.92 41.20
CA SER A 265 -3.87 18.94 40.01
C SER A 265 -3.31 18.12 38.83
N VAL A 266 -4.20 17.33 38.23
CA VAL A 266 -4.07 16.66 36.92
C VAL A 266 -3.19 15.39 36.88
N VAL A 267 -3.59 14.37 37.63
CA VAL A 267 -3.40 12.98 37.18
C VAL A 267 -4.62 12.61 36.32
N PRO A 268 -4.46 12.14 35.07
CA PRO A 268 -5.58 11.65 34.28
C PRO A 268 -6.26 10.49 35.00
N ARG A 269 -7.50 10.71 35.41
CA ARG A 269 -8.41 9.80 36.12
C ARG A 269 -8.77 8.52 35.33
N MET A 270 -8.00 8.14 34.31
CA MET A 270 -8.27 7.01 33.41
C MET A 270 -7.63 5.68 33.84
N LEU A 271 -6.67 5.69 34.77
CA LEU A 271 -6.08 4.45 35.33
C LEU A 271 -6.85 3.89 36.54
N ARG A 272 -7.94 4.55 36.97
CA ARG A 272 -8.88 4.03 37.97
C ARG A 272 -10.26 3.81 37.38
N SER A 273 -10.35 3.11 36.24
CA SER A 273 -11.64 2.56 35.81
C SER A 273 -11.94 1.29 36.64
N PRO A 274 -13.18 1.14 37.15
CA PRO A 274 -13.55 0.01 38.02
C PRO A 274 -13.46 -1.36 37.32
N THR A 275 -13.30 -1.38 36.00
CA THR A 275 -13.19 -2.59 35.17
C THR A 275 -11.91 -3.39 35.42
N MET A 276 -10.80 -2.75 35.80
CA MET A 276 -9.52 -3.45 36.10
C MET A 276 -9.48 -4.08 37.49
N GLU A 277 -10.26 -3.59 38.46
CA GLU A 277 -10.38 -4.23 39.79
C GLU A 277 -11.20 -5.53 39.73
N THR A 278 -12.21 -5.59 38.86
CA THR A 278 -12.98 -6.82 38.60
C THR A 278 -12.14 -7.90 37.92
N LEU A 279 -11.25 -7.55 37.00
CA LEU A 279 -10.35 -8.51 36.34
C LEU A 279 -9.25 -9.00 37.28
N ARG A 280 -8.79 -8.17 38.21
CA ARG A 280 -7.81 -8.58 39.24
C ARG A 280 -8.41 -9.49 40.32
N ARG A 281 -9.72 -9.39 40.57
CA ARG A 281 -10.45 -10.31 41.47
C ARG A 281 -10.88 -11.62 40.81
N ALA A 282 -10.95 -11.69 39.49
CA ALA A 282 -11.38 -12.88 38.76
C ALA A 282 -10.22 -13.80 38.31
N GLY A 283 -8.97 -13.36 38.47
CA GLY A 283 -7.78 -14.13 38.08
C GLY A 283 -6.74 -14.19 39.18
N GLY A 284 -6.93 -15.10 40.12
CA GLY A 284 -5.93 -15.51 41.12
C GLY A 284 -6.38 -16.81 41.78
N PRO A 285 -5.43 -17.71 42.11
CA PRO A 285 -5.60 -19.15 42.30
C PRO A 285 -6.66 -19.59 43.31
#